data_AF-M6FK63-F1
#
_entry.id   AF-M6FK63-F1
#
_cell.length_a   1.000
_cell.length_b   1.000
_cell.length_c   1.000
_cell.angle_alpha   90.00
_cell.angle_beta   90.00
_cell.angle_gamma   90.00
#
_symmetry.space_group_name_H-M   'P 1'
#
loop_
_entity.id
_entity.type
_entity.pdbx_description
1 polymer ?
#
loop_
_entity_poly.entity_id
_entity_poly.type
_entity_poly.pdbx_seq_one_letter_code
_entity_poly.pdbx_strand_id
1 'polypeptide(L)'
;MSPGNPNSFKKFPKSFLKLIEKHNTLKTDRLELGKCYFDFGIFDEGDRVYEIFDGKASNVLCPLHYQDNSDWIYHPTEKNKEGEPAIFPVIHELEDEINPIYYNVGSLFLQQLADEFEIEVEIPIIERPSDPAGDVKSAWWNNLSEAWKQALRNQFENKEKEPTFETILTLEELNLNGTAITDLKPLEMLLSEKKFKLEVIRLNDTAVSDLSILAMAGKKLFSVDISGTPVKDVSMLKEINFLTADGCTELDFATVVKLKKLNRLSLRARYEIKRS
;
A
#
# COMPACT_ATOMS: atom_id res chain seq x y z
N MET A 1 -6.98 8.39 -41.75
CA MET A 1 -5.71 9.11 -41.48
C MET A 1 -4.53 8.18 -41.79
N SER A 2 -3.36 8.72 -42.13
CA SER A 2 -2.15 7.92 -42.32
C SER A 2 -1.77 7.18 -41.03
N PRO A 3 -1.13 6.00 -41.13
CA PRO A 3 -0.57 5.33 -39.96
C PRO A 3 0.39 6.18 -39.14
N GLY A 4 0.45 5.91 -37.84
CA GLY A 4 1.40 6.54 -36.93
C GLY A 4 2.79 5.93 -37.06
N ASN A 5 3.80 6.60 -36.50
CA ASN A 5 5.14 6.03 -36.37
C ASN A 5 5.31 5.44 -34.97
N PRO A 6 5.35 4.11 -34.79
CA PRO A 6 5.49 3.47 -33.47
C PRO A 6 6.72 3.94 -32.69
N ASN A 7 7.79 4.36 -33.38
CA ASN A 7 9.00 4.89 -32.74
C ASN A 7 8.77 6.19 -31.97
N SER A 8 7.67 6.91 -32.25
CA SER A 8 7.27 8.11 -31.52
C SER A 8 6.55 7.80 -30.20
N PHE A 9 6.21 6.53 -29.94
CA PHE A 9 5.37 6.10 -28.81
C PHE A 9 6.01 5.01 -27.94
N LYS A 10 7.34 4.93 -27.88
CA LYS A 10 8.11 3.83 -27.23
C LYS A 10 7.73 3.48 -25.79
N LYS A 11 7.06 4.38 -25.06
CA LYS A 11 6.56 4.11 -23.69
C LYS A 11 5.25 3.31 -23.66
N PHE A 12 4.48 3.32 -24.74
CA PHE A 12 3.20 2.65 -24.82
C PHE A 12 3.35 1.13 -24.99
N PRO A 13 2.36 0.33 -24.53
CA PRO A 13 2.38 -1.13 -24.66
C PRO A 13 2.39 -1.62 -26.11
N LYS A 14 2.81 -2.87 -26.32
CA LYS A 14 2.95 -3.45 -27.68
C LYS A 14 1.61 -3.52 -28.40
N SER A 15 0.51 -3.80 -27.69
CA SER A 15 -0.85 -3.79 -28.26
C SER A 15 -1.20 -2.41 -28.83
N PHE A 16 -0.91 -1.33 -28.10
CA PHE A 16 -1.08 0.03 -28.59
C PHE A 16 -0.22 0.30 -29.82
N LEU A 17 1.08 -0.05 -29.78
CA LEU A 17 2.00 0.16 -30.88
C LEU A 17 1.53 -0.51 -32.18
N LYS A 18 0.96 -1.72 -32.09
CA LYS A 18 0.36 -2.42 -33.24
C LYS A 18 -0.85 -1.69 -33.80
N LEU A 19 -1.68 -1.10 -32.94
CA LEU A 19 -2.85 -0.32 -33.36
C LEU A 19 -2.42 0.93 -34.12
N ILE A 20 -1.52 1.73 -33.56
CA ILE A 20 -1.08 2.99 -34.20
C ILE A 20 -0.31 2.77 -35.51
N GLU A 21 0.37 1.63 -35.67
CA GLU A 21 1.03 1.24 -36.93
C GLU A 21 0.03 1.03 -38.08
N LYS A 22 -1.24 0.80 -37.75
CA LYS A 22 -2.33 0.68 -38.74
C LYS A 22 -3.22 1.92 -38.76
N HIS A 23 -3.48 2.47 -37.60
CA HIS A 23 -4.45 3.53 -37.36
C HIS A 23 -3.86 4.53 -36.36
N ASN A 24 -3.23 5.60 -36.83
CA ASN A 24 -2.62 6.61 -35.94
C ASN A 24 -3.60 7.12 -34.87
N THR A 25 -4.84 7.35 -35.29
CA THR A 25 -5.96 7.76 -34.45
C THR A 25 -7.23 7.11 -35.00
N LEU A 26 -8.06 6.56 -34.12
CA LEU A 26 -9.43 6.14 -34.41
C LEU A 26 -10.36 6.96 -33.53
N LYS A 27 -11.41 7.54 -34.11
CA LYS A 27 -12.35 8.35 -33.34
C LYS A 27 -13.77 8.34 -33.88
N THR A 28 -14.72 8.49 -32.99
CA THR A 28 -16.12 8.84 -33.24
C THR A 28 -16.35 10.29 -32.80
N ASP A 29 -17.61 10.70 -32.63
CA ASP A 29 -17.92 12.00 -32.04
C ASP A 29 -17.63 12.02 -30.53
N ARG A 30 -17.61 10.85 -29.87
CA ARG A 30 -17.47 10.73 -28.41
C ARG A 30 -16.20 10.03 -27.95
N LEU A 31 -15.62 9.15 -28.77
CA LEU A 31 -14.53 8.27 -28.40
C LEU A 31 -13.29 8.58 -29.25
N GLU A 32 -12.12 8.69 -28.63
CA GLU A 32 -10.83 8.83 -29.32
C GLU A 32 -9.83 7.80 -28.80
N LEU A 33 -9.32 6.93 -29.68
CA LEU A 33 -8.18 6.05 -29.46
C LEU A 33 -6.95 6.61 -30.17
N GLY A 34 -5.88 6.83 -29.41
CA GLY A 34 -4.64 7.41 -29.90
C GLY A 34 -3.73 7.85 -28.75
N LYS A 35 -2.89 8.86 -28.96
CA LYS A 35 -2.19 9.51 -27.84
C LYS A 35 -3.02 10.71 -27.41
N CYS A 36 -3.85 10.50 -26.39
CA CYS A 36 -4.72 11.52 -25.84
C CYS A 36 -3.95 12.43 -24.87
N TYR A 37 -4.43 13.65 -24.72
CA TYR A 37 -3.98 14.53 -23.64
C TYR A 37 -4.64 14.08 -22.33
N PHE A 38 -3.91 14.18 -21.23
CA PHE A 38 -4.43 13.91 -19.89
C PHE A 38 -3.82 14.96 -18.96
N ASP A 39 -4.67 15.74 -18.30
CA ASP A 39 -4.21 16.76 -17.38
C ASP A 39 -3.96 16.17 -16.00
N PHE A 40 -2.75 15.64 -15.79
CA PHE A 40 -2.37 15.13 -14.47
C PHE A 40 -2.21 16.25 -13.42
N GLY A 41 -2.08 17.52 -13.85
CA GLY A 41 -1.79 18.65 -12.95
C GLY A 41 -2.95 19.07 -12.06
N ILE A 42 -4.15 18.51 -12.28
CA ILE A 42 -5.33 18.77 -11.44
C ILE A 42 -5.39 17.89 -10.19
N PHE A 43 -4.53 16.86 -10.11
CA PHE A 43 -4.50 15.92 -8.98
C PHE A 43 -3.35 16.27 -8.02
N ASP A 44 -3.64 16.26 -6.73
CA ASP A 44 -2.75 16.61 -5.63
C ASP A 44 -2.47 15.40 -4.71
N GLU A 45 -1.54 15.57 -3.76
CA GLU A 45 -1.23 14.54 -2.74
C GLU A 45 -2.50 14.20 -1.92
N GLY A 46 -2.81 12.90 -1.83
CA GLY A 46 -4.07 12.40 -1.28
C GLY A 46 -5.07 11.93 -2.33
N ASP A 47 -4.98 12.41 -3.58
CA ASP A 47 -5.84 11.93 -4.67
C ASP A 47 -5.36 10.56 -5.16
N ARG A 48 -6.32 9.68 -5.43
CA ARG A 48 -6.01 8.28 -5.79
C ARG A 48 -5.15 8.17 -7.05
N VAL A 49 -5.40 9.01 -8.06
CA VAL A 49 -4.61 9.07 -9.29
C VAL A 49 -3.18 9.54 -9.00
N TYR A 50 -3.02 10.56 -8.15
CA TYR A 50 -1.70 11.08 -7.77
C TYR A 50 -0.87 10.02 -7.05
N GLU A 51 -1.47 9.32 -6.09
CA GLU A 51 -0.83 8.25 -5.32
C GLU A 51 -0.43 7.04 -6.19
N ILE A 52 -1.29 6.63 -7.14
CA ILE A 52 -0.98 5.52 -8.07
C ILE A 52 0.30 5.80 -8.86
N PHE A 53 0.51 7.06 -9.28
CA PHE A 53 1.68 7.44 -10.07
C PHE A 53 2.84 8.01 -9.25
N ASP A 54 2.75 8.05 -7.91
CA ASP A 54 3.76 8.64 -7.03
C ASP A 54 4.12 10.08 -7.49
N GLY A 55 3.08 10.86 -7.84
CA GLY A 55 3.20 12.23 -8.37
C GLY A 55 3.90 12.37 -9.73
N LYS A 56 4.24 11.27 -10.43
CA LYS A 56 5.06 11.31 -11.65
C LYS A 56 4.22 11.39 -12.92
N ALA A 57 3.78 12.60 -13.26
CA ALA A 57 3.05 12.89 -14.51
C ALA A 57 3.73 12.31 -15.79
N SER A 58 5.07 12.25 -15.84
CA SER A 58 5.82 11.74 -17.00
C SER A 58 5.62 10.23 -17.29
N ASN A 59 5.01 9.51 -16.35
CA ASN A 59 4.71 8.08 -16.44
C ASN A 59 3.26 7.82 -16.88
N VAL A 60 2.42 8.85 -16.94
CA VAL A 60 1.02 8.73 -17.35
C VAL A 60 0.96 8.58 -18.85
N LEU A 61 0.22 7.57 -19.29
CA LEU A 61 -0.01 7.26 -20.69
C LEU A 61 -1.51 7.10 -20.90
N CYS A 62 -2.12 8.05 -21.60
CA CYS A 62 -3.54 8.06 -21.92
C CYS A 62 -3.75 7.59 -23.37
N PRO A 63 -4.13 6.32 -23.59
CA PRO A 63 -4.41 5.81 -24.92
C PRO A 63 -5.83 6.09 -25.43
N LEU A 64 -6.77 6.45 -24.56
CA LEU A 64 -8.19 6.52 -24.91
C LEU A 64 -8.89 7.64 -24.12
N HIS A 65 -9.64 8.48 -24.82
CA HIS A 65 -10.43 9.57 -24.25
C HIS A 65 -11.90 9.40 -24.63
N TYR A 66 -12.79 9.64 -23.68
CA TYR A 66 -14.24 9.72 -23.89
C TYR A 66 -14.75 11.10 -23.47
N GLN A 67 -15.57 11.71 -24.33
CA GLN A 67 -15.95 13.13 -24.27
C GLN A 67 -16.63 13.56 -22.96
N ASP A 68 -17.29 12.63 -22.25
CA ASP A 68 -17.83 12.86 -20.91
C ASP A 68 -16.74 12.73 -19.84
N ASN A 69 -15.54 13.27 -20.11
CA ASN A 69 -14.48 13.44 -19.12
C ASN A 69 -14.02 12.11 -18.49
N SER A 70 -14.04 11.03 -19.27
CA SER A 70 -13.57 9.71 -18.86
C SER A 70 -12.30 9.38 -19.65
N ASP A 71 -11.17 9.81 -19.10
CA ASP A 71 -9.85 9.46 -19.63
C ASP A 71 -9.47 8.07 -19.15
N TRP A 72 -8.95 7.26 -20.06
CA TRP A 72 -8.46 5.93 -19.71
C TRP A 72 -6.95 5.92 -19.78
N ILE A 73 -6.30 5.55 -18.68
CA ILE A 73 -4.84 5.56 -18.56
C ILE A 73 -4.29 4.20 -18.18
N TYR A 74 -3.04 3.95 -18.57
CA TYR A 74 -2.35 2.71 -18.21
C TYR A 74 -1.89 2.71 -16.75
N HIS A 75 -2.16 1.63 -16.03
CA HIS A 75 -1.69 1.42 -14.67
C HIS A 75 -0.17 1.23 -14.63
N PRO A 76 0.56 1.89 -13.70
CA PRO A 76 2.02 1.84 -13.68
C PRO A 76 2.58 0.47 -13.27
N THR A 77 1.83 -0.32 -12.50
CA THR A 77 2.29 -1.61 -11.95
C THR A 77 1.43 -2.82 -12.30
N GLU A 78 0.10 -2.74 -12.19
CA GLU A 78 -0.82 -3.81 -12.57
C GLU A 78 -0.80 -4.16 -14.06
N LYS A 79 -0.97 -5.44 -14.36
CA LYS A 79 -0.81 -6.00 -15.71
C LYS A 79 -1.93 -6.97 -16.05
N ASN A 80 -2.25 -7.07 -17.34
CA ASN A 80 -3.07 -8.13 -17.90
C ASN A 80 -2.29 -9.46 -18.04
N LYS A 81 -2.97 -10.52 -18.48
CA LYS A 81 -2.39 -11.87 -18.67
C LYS A 81 -1.26 -11.90 -19.71
N GLU A 82 -1.21 -10.94 -20.62
CA GLU A 82 -0.15 -10.76 -21.61
C GLU A 82 1.08 -10.00 -21.05
N GLY A 83 1.02 -9.57 -19.79
CA GLY A 83 2.07 -8.82 -19.12
C GLY A 83 2.15 -7.34 -19.52
N GLU A 84 1.13 -6.84 -20.22
CA GLU A 84 0.98 -5.42 -20.54
C GLU A 84 0.23 -4.69 -19.41
N PRO A 85 0.47 -3.39 -19.20
CA PRO A 85 -0.26 -2.60 -18.22
C PRO A 85 -1.78 -2.75 -18.33
N ALA A 86 -2.43 -2.94 -17.18
CA ALA A 86 -3.88 -2.80 -17.06
C ALA A 86 -4.29 -1.35 -17.40
N ILE A 87 -5.56 -1.13 -17.71
CA ILE A 87 -6.10 0.20 -18.06
C ILE A 87 -7.21 0.51 -17.07
N PHE A 88 -7.35 1.76 -16.64
CA PHE A 88 -8.44 2.15 -15.76
C PHE A 88 -9.03 3.50 -16.17
N PRO A 89 -10.33 3.73 -15.88
CA PRO A 89 -10.96 5.02 -16.12
C PRO A 89 -10.59 6.00 -15.02
N VAL A 90 -10.35 7.24 -15.41
CA VAL A 90 -10.26 8.42 -14.56
C VAL A 90 -11.46 9.28 -14.90
N ILE A 91 -12.41 9.32 -13.97
CA ILE A 91 -13.64 10.12 -14.09
C ILE A 91 -13.53 11.22 -13.05
N HIS A 92 -13.51 12.47 -13.50
CA HIS A 92 -13.27 13.64 -12.64
C HIS A 92 -14.30 13.81 -11.50
N GLU A 93 -15.47 13.17 -11.57
CA GLU A 93 -16.51 13.21 -10.51
C GLU A 93 -16.53 11.98 -9.61
N LEU A 94 -15.78 10.91 -9.93
CA LEU A 94 -15.82 9.61 -9.26
C LEU A 94 -14.41 9.10 -8.90
N GLU A 95 -13.56 10.00 -8.38
CA GLU A 95 -12.14 9.75 -8.12
C GLU A 95 -11.88 8.61 -7.12
N ASP A 96 -12.87 8.30 -6.28
CA ASP A 96 -12.78 7.23 -5.28
C ASP A 96 -12.85 5.81 -5.88
N GLU A 97 -13.37 5.65 -7.10
CA GLU A 97 -13.61 4.35 -7.73
C GLU A 97 -12.80 4.13 -9.02
N ILE A 98 -11.48 3.99 -8.86
CA ILE A 98 -10.61 3.52 -9.94
C ILE A 98 -10.60 1.99 -9.96
N ASN A 99 -11.26 1.41 -10.96
CA ASN A 99 -11.30 -0.04 -11.15
C ASN A 99 -10.57 -0.42 -12.45
N PRO A 100 -9.34 -0.97 -12.36
CA PRO A 100 -8.62 -1.45 -13.52
C PRO A 100 -9.35 -2.58 -14.24
N ILE A 101 -9.29 -2.51 -15.56
CA ILE A 101 -9.69 -3.57 -16.47
C ILE A 101 -8.43 -4.18 -17.09
N TYR A 102 -8.54 -5.47 -17.41
CA TYR A 102 -7.40 -6.29 -17.85
C TYR A 102 -7.46 -6.62 -19.34
N TYR A 103 -8.26 -5.88 -20.09
CA TYR A 103 -8.24 -5.88 -21.54
C TYR A 103 -7.03 -5.10 -22.06
N ASN A 104 -6.57 -5.44 -23.27
CA ASN A 104 -5.73 -4.50 -24.01
C ASN A 104 -6.59 -3.34 -24.53
N VAL A 105 -5.93 -2.24 -24.91
CA VAL A 105 -6.63 -1.02 -25.33
C VAL A 105 -7.50 -1.20 -26.59
N GLY A 106 -7.14 -2.12 -27.49
CA GLY A 106 -7.94 -2.40 -28.68
C GLY A 106 -9.27 -3.06 -28.31
N SER A 107 -9.24 -4.01 -27.39
CA SER A 107 -10.46 -4.65 -26.86
C SER A 107 -11.32 -3.64 -26.09
N LEU A 108 -10.73 -2.78 -25.28
CA LEU A 108 -11.45 -1.69 -24.60
C LEU A 108 -12.11 -0.74 -25.61
N PHE A 109 -11.38 -0.31 -26.64
CA PHE A 109 -11.94 0.57 -27.68
C PHE A 109 -13.14 -0.08 -28.38
N LEU A 110 -13.04 -1.38 -28.73
CA LEU A 110 -14.16 -2.09 -29.36
C LEU A 110 -15.37 -2.24 -28.43
N GLN A 111 -15.14 -2.41 -27.12
CA GLN A 111 -16.19 -2.41 -26.12
C GLN A 111 -16.91 -1.05 -26.08
N GLN A 112 -16.16 0.04 -25.88
CA GLN A 112 -16.74 1.39 -25.82
C GLN A 112 -17.45 1.77 -27.13
N LEU A 113 -16.90 1.32 -28.27
CA LEU A 113 -17.52 1.50 -29.57
C LEU A 113 -18.84 0.71 -29.68
N ALA A 114 -18.86 -0.55 -29.23
CA ALA A 114 -20.09 -1.35 -29.23
C ALA A 114 -21.16 -0.70 -28.34
N ASP A 115 -20.77 -0.22 -27.16
CA ASP A 115 -21.65 0.51 -26.24
C ASP A 115 -22.20 1.80 -26.89
N GLU A 116 -21.36 2.58 -27.57
CA GLU A 116 -21.76 3.82 -28.28
C GLU A 116 -22.80 3.54 -29.40
N PHE A 117 -22.67 2.41 -30.09
CA PHE A 117 -23.56 2.01 -31.18
C PHE A 117 -24.69 1.06 -30.75
N GLU A 118 -24.86 0.83 -29.45
CA GLU A 118 -25.86 -0.10 -28.88
C GLU A 118 -25.79 -1.50 -29.50
N ILE A 119 -24.57 -1.98 -29.79
CA ILE A 119 -24.32 -3.30 -30.35
C ILE A 119 -24.13 -4.30 -29.21
N GLU A 120 -24.98 -5.31 -29.13
CA GLU A 120 -24.81 -6.40 -28.17
C GLU A 120 -23.57 -7.25 -28.51
N VAL A 121 -22.56 -7.18 -27.65
CA VAL A 121 -21.34 -8.00 -27.75
C VAL A 121 -21.12 -8.71 -26.41
N GLU A 122 -20.96 -10.04 -26.44
CA GLU A 122 -20.51 -10.77 -25.26
C GLU A 122 -19.01 -10.52 -25.04
N ILE A 123 -18.70 -9.76 -23.99
CA ILE A 123 -17.31 -9.47 -23.63
C ILE A 123 -16.88 -10.45 -22.54
N PRO A 124 -15.82 -11.24 -22.77
CA PRO A 124 -15.35 -12.18 -21.77
C PRO A 124 -14.87 -11.42 -20.55
N ILE A 125 -15.47 -11.68 -19.39
CA ILE A 125 -15.01 -11.11 -18.12
C ILE A 125 -13.57 -11.59 -17.88
N ILE A 126 -12.61 -10.67 -17.95
CA ILE A 126 -11.22 -10.94 -17.55
C ILE A 126 -11.08 -10.45 -16.12
N GLU A 127 -11.10 -11.39 -15.18
CA GLU A 127 -10.73 -11.12 -13.79
C GLU A 127 -9.30 -10.59 -13.72
N ARG A 128 -9.00 -9.83 -12.66
CA ARG A 128 -7.63 -9.47 -12.29
C ARG A 128 -6.76 -10.71 -12.39
N PRO A 129 -5.74 -10.76 -13.26
CA PRO A 129 -4.76 -11.84 -13.25
C PRO A 129 -4.22 -11.90 -11.83
N SER A 130 -4.16 -13.11 -11.27
CA SER A 130 -3.70 -13.35 -9.89
C SER A 130 -2.47 -12.48 -9.63
N ASP A 131 -2.60 -11.46 -8.79
CA ASP A 131 -1.50 -10.58 -8.43
C ASP A 131 -1.03 -11.07 -7.07
N PRO A 132 -0.01 -11.95 -7.03
CA PRO A 132 0.42 -12.53 -5.78
C PRO A 132 0.94 -11.48 -4.78
N ALA A 133 1.16 -10.22 -5.16
CA ALA A 133 1.56 -9.16 -4.22
C ALA A 133 0.36 -8.37 -3.66
N GLY A 134 -0.60 -7.99 -4.52
CA GLY A 134 -1.84 -7.31 -4.13
C GLY A 134 -2.74 -8.21 -3.27
N ASP A 135 -2.85 -9.48 -3.66
CA ASP A 135 -3.62 -10.49 -2.92
C ASP A 135 -3.02 -10.76 -1.53
N VAL A 136 -1.69 -10.69 -1.40
CA VAL A 136 -1.00 -10.96 -0.13
C VAL A 136 -1.16 -9.83 0.88
N LYS A 137 -1.19 -8.55 0.46
CA LYS A 137 -1.42 -7.41 1.38
C LYS A 137 -2.85 -7.37 1.89
N SER A 138 -3.82 -7.59 1.01
CA SER A 138 -5.23 -7.70 1.38
C SER A 138 -5.46 -8.93 2.27
N ALA A 139 -4.85 -10.06 1.94
CA ALA A 139 -4.90 -11.25 2.78
C ALA A 139 -4.25 -11.02 4.15
N TRP A 140 -3.15 -10.26 4.23
CA TRP A 140 -2.53 -9.90 5.50
C TRP A 140 -3.51 -9.17 6.41
N TRP A 141 -4.17 -8.11 5.92
CA TRP A 141 -5.15 -7.35 6.71
C TRP A 141 -6.31 -8.23 7.18
N ASN A 142 -6.85 -9.05 6.27
CA ASN A 142 -7.98 -9.93 6.57
C ASN A 142 -7.64 -11.00 7.61
N ASN A 143 -6.39 -11.44 7.68
CA ASN A 143 -5.90 -12.43 8.64
C ASN A 143 -5.51 -11.83 10.00
N LEU A 144 -5.53 -10.50 10.17
CA LEU A 144 -5.29 -9.87 11.46
C LEU A 144 -6.43 -10.16 12.43
N SER A 145 -6.09 -10.30 13.72
CA SER A 145 -7.11 -10.31 14.77
C SER A 145 -7.78 -8.94 14.89
N GLU A 146 -8.99 -8.91 15.45
CA GLU A 146 -9.69 -7.64 15.68
C GLU A 146 -8.93 -6.70 16.62
N ALA A 147 -8.16 -7.24 17.58
CA ALA A 147 -7.27 -6.45 18.42
C ALA A 147 -6.19 -5.72 17.59
N TRP A 148 -5.61 -6.40 16.60
CA TRP A 148 -4.63 -5.82 15.68
C TRP A 148 -5.26 -4.79 14.74
N LYS A 149 -6.41 -5.11 14.12
CA LYS A 149 -7.12 -4.15 13.26
C LYS A 149 -7.49 -2.89 14.03
N GLN A 150 -8.04 -3.03 15.23
CA GLN A 150 -8.39 -1.90 16.09
C GLN A 150 -7.15 -1.08 16.49
N ALA A 151 -6.05 -1.74 16.88
CA ALA A 151 -4.82 -1.06 17.23
C ALA A 151 -4.27 -0.24 16.04
N LEU A 152 -4.28 -0.82 14.83
CA LEU A 152 -3.82 -0.13 13.62
C LEU A 152 -4.73 1.04 13.23
N ARG A 153 -6.06 0.89 13.32
CA ARG A 153 -7.01 2.01 13.11
C ARG A 153 -6.75 3.16 14.10
N ASN A 154 -6.43 2.84 15.36
CA ASN A 154 -6.15 3.83 16.39
C ASN A 154 -4.88 4.65 16.16
N GLN A 155 -4.02 4.29 15.19
CA GLN A 155 -2.83 5.09 14.85
C GLN A 155 -3.17 6.31 14.00
N PHE A 156 -4.37 6.38 13.42
CA PHE A 156 -4.77 7.41 12.47
C PHE A 156 -5.93 8.27 13.03
N GLU A 157 -6.02 9.52 12.57
CA GLU A 157 -7.05 10.46 13.02
C GLU A 157 -8.47 10.02 12.61
N ASN A 158 -8.62 9.58 11.35
CA ASN A 158 -9.86 9.03 10.84
C ASN A 158 -9.97 7.55 11.20
N LYS A 159 -10.76 7.24 12.23
CA LYS A 159 -10.96 5.87 12.73
C LYS A 159 -12.00 5.06 11.94
N GLU A 160 -12.79 5.71 11.09
CA GLU A 160 -13.83 5.07 10.28
C GLU A 160 -13.26 4.49 8.99
N LYS A 161 -12.19 5.08 8.46
CA LYS A 161 -11.48 4.59 7.27
C LYS A 161 -10.47 3.52 7.68
N GLU A 162 -10.54 2.35 7.03
CA GLU A 162 -9.51 1.32 7.23
C GLU A 162 -8.17 1.77 6.66
N PRO A 163 -7.07 1.67 7.43
CA PRO A 163 -5.75 2.00 6.91
C PRO A 163 -5.30 0.95 5.90
N THR A 164 -4.69 1.40 4.81
CA THR A 164 -4.07 0.51 3.82
C THR A 164 -2.70 0.05 4.31
N PHE A 165 -2.21 -1.08 3.78
CA PHE A 165 -0.86 -1.57 4.09
C PHE A 165 0.22 -0.50 3.83
N GLU A 166 0.07 0.26 2.74
CA GLU A 166 0.95 1.37 2.36
C GLU A 166 0.95 2.49 3.41
N THR A 167 -0.22 2.88 3.92
CA THR A 167 -0.32 3.90 4.98
C THR A 167 0.27 3.40 6.30
N ILE A 168 0.17 2.11 6.61
CA ILE A 168 0.77 1.54 7.82
C ILE A 168 2.30 1.54 7.73
N LEU A 169 2.87 1.34 6.53
CA LEU A 169 4.32 1.39 6.33
C LEU A 169 4.94 2.76 6.60
N THR A 170 4.15 3.84 6.61
CA THR A 170 4.64 5.19 6.90
C THR A 170 4.69 5.53 8.39
N LEU A 171 4.13 4.69 9.26
CA LEU A 171 4.15 4.90 10.71
C LEU A 171 5.60 4.91 11.23
N GLU A 172 5.98 6.01 11.88
CA GLU A 172 7.23 6.14 12.64
C GLU A 172 7.07 5.62 14.07
N GLU A 173 5.85 5.69 14.60
CA GLU A 173 5.48 5.19 15.92
C GLU A 173 4.28 4.25 15.83
N LEU A 174 4.37 3.10 16.52
CA LEU A 174 3.28 2.16 16.70
C LEU A 174 2.96 2.01 18.20
N ASN A 175 1.79 2.51 18.59
CA ASN A 175 1.31 2.45 19.96
C ASN A 175 0.31 1.29 20.15
N LEU A 176 0.72 0.24 20.84
CA LEU A 176 -0.10 -0.94 21.18
C LEU A 176 -0.43 -0.99 22.68
N ASN A 177 -0.28 0.11 23.40
CA ASN A 177 -0.47 0.16 24.86
C ASN A 177 -1.87 -0.30 25.27
N GLY A 178 -1.94 -1.16 26.30
CA GLY A 178 -3.18 -1.66 26.89
C GLY A 178 -4.06 -2.49 25.95
N THR A 179 -3.52 -2.90 24.80
CA THR A 179 -4.25 -3.75 23.85
C THR A 179 -4.21 -5.22 24.30
N ALA A 180 -5.17 -6.02 23.81
CA ALA A 180 -5.21 -7.46 24.04
C ALA A 180 -4.23 -8.27 23.15
N ILE A 181 -3.23 -7.60 22.55
CA ILE A 181 -2.24 -8.24 21.68
C ILE A 181 -1.26 -9.05 22.53
N THR A 182 -1.01 -10.29 22.09
CA THR A 182 -0.09 -11.25 22.74
C THR A 182 1.08 -11.66 21.84
N ASP A 183 0.92 -11.55 20.52
CA ASP A 183 1.90 -11.96 19.51
C ASP A 183 2.13 -10.82 18.51
N LEU A 184 3.41 -10.54 18.25
CA LEU A 184 3.89 -9.52 17.32
C LEU A 184 4.12 -10.03 15.90
N LYS A 185 3.88 -11.33 15.62
CA LYS A 185 4.04 -11.93 14.29
C LYS A 185 3.40 -11.14 13.14
N PRO A 186 2.23 -10.48 13.29
CA PRO A 186 1.68 -9.65 12.22
C PRO A 186 2.60 -8.52 11.70
N LEU A 187 3.59 -8.10 12.49
CA LEU A 187 4.59 -7.12 12.06
C LEU A 187 5.60 -7.68 11.04
N GLU A 188 5.72 -8.99 10.88
CA GLU A 188 6.69 -9.63 9.99
C GLU A 188 6.64 -9.07 8.57
N MET A 189 5.43 -8.98 8.01
CA MET A 189 5.25 -8.50 6.65
C MET A 189 5.65 -7.02 6.53
N LEU A 190 5.24 -6.18 7.49
CA LEU A 190 5.57 -4.75 7.51
C LEU A 190 7.09 -4.53 7.63
N LEU A 191 7.76 -5.27 8.52
CA LEU A 191 9.19 -5.14 8.75
C LEU A 191 10.04 -5.73 7.61
N SER A 192 9.47 -6.59 6.76
CA SER A 192 10.14 -7.10 5.57
C SER A 192 10.23 -6.07 4.43
N GLU A 193 9.40 -5.02 4.47
CA GLU A 193 9.29 -4.03 3.40
C GLU A 193 10.39 -2.97 3.46
N LYS A 194 11.13 -2.76 2.35
CA LYS A 194 12.24 -1.79 2.33
C LYS A 194 11.86 -0.38 2.79
N LYS A 195 10.61 0.01 2.54
CA LYS A 195 10.06 1.35 2.79
C LYS A 195 9.47 1.57 4.19
N PHE A 196 9.43 0.56 5.08
CA PHE A 196 8.88 0.76 6.43
C PHE A 196 9.61 1.88 7.19
N LYS A 197 8.88 2.69 7.96
CA LYS A 197 9.42 3.83 8.71
C LYS A 197 9.45 3.66 10.23
N LEU A 198 8.97 2.54 10.76
CA LEU A 198 8.82 2.34 12.20
C LEU A 198 10.14 2.51 12.99
N GLU A 199 10.15 3.48 13.91
CA GLU A 199 11.26 3.81 14.80
C GLU A 199 10.93 3.55 16.28
N VAL A 200 9.65 3.69 16.65
CA VAL A 200 9.18 3.59 18.04
C VAL A 200 8.06 2.56 18.13
N ILE A 201 8.17 1.63 19.08
CA ILE A 201 7.07 0.73 19.43
C ILE A 201 6.78 0.79 20.93
N ARG A 202 5.50 0.93 21.28
CA ARG A 202 5.04 0.90 22.67
C ARG A 202 4.10 -0.26 22.91
N LEU A 203 4.42 -1.08 23.90
CA LEU A 203 3.76 -2.33 24.24
C LEU A 203 3.27 -2.34 25.70
N ASN A 204 3.11 -1.16 26.30
CA ASN A 204 2.81 -1.04 27.73
C ASN A 204 1.57 -1.85 28.07
N ASP A 205 1.62 -2.61 29.18
CA ASP A 205 0.47 -3.34 29.71
C ASP A 205 -0.20 -4.28 28.68
N THR A 206 0.59 -4.83 27.77
CA THR A 206 0.20 -5.93 26.88
C THR A 206 0.67 -7.27 27.45
N ALA A 207 0.12 -8.36 26.93
CA ALA A 207 0.54 -9.71 27.30
C ALA A 207 1.65 -10.27 26.38
N VAL A 208 2.31 -9.42 25.60
CA VAL A 208 3.43 -9.80 24.74
C VAL A 208 4.62 -10.25 25.59
N SER A 209 5.17 -11.43 25.28
CA SER A 209 6.33 -12.00 25.97
C SER A 209 7.53 -12.25 25.05
N ASP A 210 7.30 -12.37 23.74
CA ASP A 210 8.33 -12.60 22.72
C ASP A 210 8.49 -11.36 21.84
N LEU A 211 9.71 -10.82 21.79
CA LEU A 211 10.09 -9.67 20.99
C LEU A 211 10.93 -10.02 19.76
N SER A 212 11.12 -11.31 19.47
CA SER A 212 12.05 -11.79 18.43
C SER A 212 11.81 -11.15 17.06
N ILE A 213 10.55 -10.86 16.71
CA ILE A 213 10.20 -10.23 15.43
C ILE A 213 10.81 -8.83 15.27
N LEU A 214 11.02 -8.10 16.38
CA LEU A 214 11.58 -6.76 16.35
C LEU A 214 13.05 -6.73 15.90
N ALA A 215 13.74 -7.88 15.88
CA ALA A 215 15.06 -8.00 15.28
C ALA A 215 15.08 -7.62 13.78
N MET A 216 13.97 -7.84 13.07
CA MET A 216 13.84 -7.53 11.64
C MET A 216 13.91 -6.03 11.37
N ALA A 217 13.50 -5.20 12.32
CA ALA A 217 13.53 -3.75 12.18
C ALA A 217 14.97 -3.19 12.13
N GLY A 218 15.95 -3.97 12.61
CA GLY A 218 17.37 -3.63 12.55
C GLY A 218 17.66 -2.23 13.10
N LYS A 219 18.40 -1.43 12.33
CA LYS A 219 18.84 -0.07 12.72
C LYS A 219 17.74 0.98 12.71
N LYS A 220 16.57 0.69 12.13
CA LYS A 220 15.47 1.66 12.05
C LYS A 220 14.74 1.77 13.40
N LEU A 221 14.59 0.66 14.11
CA LEU A 221 13.98 0.67 15.44
C LEU A 221 14.92 1.32 16.47
N PHE A 222 14.44 2.37 17.09
CA PHE A 222 15.22 3.27 17.93
C PHE A 222 14.79 3.21 19.41
N SER A 223 13.47 3.08 19.66
CA SER A 223 12.91 3.09 21.01
C SER A 223 11.86 2.00 21.19
N VAL A 224 11.95 1.29 22.32
CA VAL A 224 11.01 0.23 22.71
C VAL A 224 10.53 0.47 24.13
N ASP A 225 9.22 0.45 24.33
CA ASP A 225 8.61 0.46 25.66
C ASP A 225 7.85 -0.84 25.90
N ILE A 226 8.33 -1.62 26.85
CA ILE A 226 7.78 -2.93 27.24
C ILE A 226 7.22 -2.92 28.66
N SER A 227 6.99 -1.74 29.23
CA SER A 227 6.64 -1.63 30.64
C SER A 227 5.36 -2.40 31.00
N GLY A 228 5.38 -3.12 32.12
CA GLY A 228 4.26 -3.96 32.56
C GLY A 228 4.03 -5.23 31.72
N THR A 229 4.92 -5.56 30.78
CA THR A 229 4.83 -6.82 30.01
C THR A 229 5.58 -7.97 30.72
N PRO A 230 5.25 -9.24 30.41
CA PRO A 230 5.97 -10.42 30.90
C PRO A 230 7.28 -10.74 30.14
N VAL A 231 7.83 -9.79 29.37
CA VAL A 231 9.07 -10.00 28.60
C VAL A 231 10.25 -10.30 29.51
N LYS A 232 10.98 -11.38 29.20
CA LYS A 232 12.17 -11.84 29.94
C LYS A 232 13.47 -11.56 29.21
N ASP A 233 13.46 -11.70 27.89
CA ASP A 233 14.65 -11.59 27.06
C ASP A 233 14.49 -10.41 26.09
N VAL A 234 15.44 -9.48 26.16
CA VAL A 234 15.51 -8.33 25.24
C VAL A 234 16.73 -8.40 24.30
N SER A 235 17.47 -9.51 24.29
CA SER A 235 18.75 -9.64 23.59
C SER A 235 18.70 -9.50 22.07
N MET A 236 17.51 -9.57 21.48
CA MET A 236 17.24 -9.30 20.07
C MET A 236 17.27 -7.80 19.73
N LEU A 237 17.03 -6.91 20.70
CA LEU A 237 16.92 -5.46 20.50
C LEU A 237 18.30 -4.76 20.41
N LYS A 238 19.26 -5.36 19.71
CA LYS A 238 20.68 -4.96 19.75
C LYS A 238 20.96 -3.53 19.25
N GLU A 239 20.07 -3.02 18.40
CA GLU A 239 20.28 -1.77 17.69
C GLU A 239 19.60 -0.55 18.37
N ILE A 240 18.73 -0.78 19.36
CA ILE A 240 17.92 0.29 19.98
C ILE A 240 18.77 1.19 20.89
N ASN A 241 18.34 2.43 21.06
CA ASN A 241 18.98 3.42 21.92
C ASN A 241 18.21 3.64 23.23
N PHE A 242 16.91 3.41 23.23
CA PHE A 242 16.03 3.68 24.37
C PHE A 242 15.17 2.46 24.70
N LEU A 243 15.27 1.99 25.94
CA LEU A 243 14.42 0.93 26.48
C LEU A 243 13.72 1.41 27.75
N THR A 244 12.39 1.35 27.76
CA THR A 244 11.60 1.50 28.98
C THR A 244 11.03 0.14 29.36
N ALA A 245 11.38 -0.36 30.54
CA ALA A 245 10.95 -1.64 31.06
C ALA A 245 10.43 -1.49 32.50
N ASP A 246 9.66 -0.43 32.74
CA ASP A 246 9.13 -0.11 34.06
C ASP A 246 8.12 -1.20 34.48
N GLY A 247 8.28 -1.76 35.67
CA GLY A 247 7.41 -2.83 36.17
C GLY A 247 7.60 -4.20 35.52
N CYS A 248 8.62 -4.41 34.67
CA CYS A 248 8.96 -5.75 34.15
C CYS A 248 9.71 -6.56 35.21
N THR A 249 8.97 -7.24 36.08
CA THR A 249 9.54 -7.99 37.21
C THR A 249 10.30 -9.25 36.82
N GLU A 250 10.04 -9.79 35.62
CA GLU A 250 10.65 -11.03 35.11
C GLU A 250 11.79 -10.79 34.10
N LEU A 251 12.18 -9.53 33.87
CA LEU A 251 13.24 -9.19 32.92
C LEU A 251 14.60 -9.74 33.36
N ASP A 252 15.26 -10.51 32.49
CA ASP A 252 16.62 -10.99 32.72
C ASP A 252 17.65 -9.92 32.34
N PHE A 253 18.26 -9.32 33.37
CA PHE A 253 19.31 -8.31 33.22
C PHE A 253 20.55 -8.80 32.44
N ALA A 254 20.81 -10.11 32.39
CA ALA A 254 21.90 -10.64 31.55
C ALA A 254 21.66 -10.37 30.05
N THR A 255 20.40 -10.26 29.64
CA THR A 255 20.02 -9.93 28.25
C THR A 255 20.18 -8.44 27.96
N VAL A 256 19.92 -7.58 28.94
CA VAL A 256 20.09 -6.13 28.85
C VAL A 256 21.57 -5.76 28.62
N VAL A 257 22.50 -6.46 29.26
CA VAL A 257 23.96 -6.25 29.08
C VAL A 257 24.41 -6.48 27.63
N LYS A 258 23.64 -7.21 26.82
CA LYS A 258 23.92 -7.45 25.40
C LYS A 258 23.54 -6.25 24.51
N LEU A 259 22.77 -5.29 25.01
CA LEU A 259 22.30 -4.12 24.26
C LEU A 259 23.38 -3.03 24.21
N LYS A 260 24.40 -3.24 23.39
CA LYS A 260 25.60 -2.38 23.35
C LYS A 260 25.36 -0.95 22.87
N LYS A 261 24.22 -0.69 22.21
CA LYS A 261 23.83 0.64 21.72
C LYS A 261 22.86 1.38 22.63
N LEU A 262 22.45 0.74 23.72
CA LEU A 262 21.47 1.30 24.65
C LEU A 262 22.08 2.51 25.37
N ASN A 263 21.49 3.68 25.14
CA ASN A 263 21.91 4.94 25.75
C ASN A 263 21.10 5.25 27.01
N ARG A 264 19.84 4.79 27.05
CA ARG A 264 18.94 5.04 28.18
C ARG A 264 18.09 3.82 28.47
N LEU A 265 18.04 3.49 29.76
CA LEU A 265 17.25 2.40 30.31
C LEU A 265 16.39 2.94 31.46
N SER A 266 15.08 2.71 31.42
CA SER A 266 14.16 2.95 32.54
C SER A 266 13.71 1.63 33.14
N LEU A 267 13.81 1.52 34.47
CA LEU A 267 13.47 0.33 35.27
C LEU A 267 12.78 0.74 36.57
N ARG A 268 11.73 1.55 36.46
CA ARG A 268 11.00 2.03 37.63
C ARG A 268 10.06 0.95 38.13
N ALA A 269 9.90 0.86 39.46
CA ALA A 269 8.84 0.07 40.04
C ALA A 269 7.48 0.74 39.74
N ARG A 270 6.49 -0.06 39.30
CA ARG A 270 5.10 0.37 39.22
C ARG A 270 4.45 0.05 40.57
N TYR A 271 4.07 1.07 41.33
CA TYR A 271 3.27 0.87 42.54
C TYR A 271 1.82 0.67 42.13
N GLU A 272 1.27 -0.52 42.37
CA GLU A 272 -0.17 -0.72 42.29
C GLU A 272 -0.83 0.13 43.40
N ILE A 273 -1.54 1.19 43.01
CA ILE A 273 -2.54 1.77 43.91
C ILE A 273 -3.66 0.73 43.95
N LYS A 274 -3.62 -0.17 44.94
CA LYS A 274 -4.76 -1.03 45.27
C LYS A 274 -5.95 -0.10 45.53
N ARG A 275 -6.86 0.00 44.56
CA ARG A 275 -8.18 0.60 44.79
C ARG A 275 -8.94 -0.39 45.67
N SER A 276 -9.05 -0.03 46.95
CA SER A 276 -9.89 -0.67 47.97
C SER A 276 -11.36 -0.66 47.58
#